data_AF-A0A2M8Q6T1-F1
#
_entry.id   AF-A0A2M8Q6T1-F1
#
_cell.length_a   1.000
_cell.length_b   1.000
_cell.length_c   1.000
_cell.angle_alpha   90.00
_cell.angle_beta   90.00
_cell.angle_gamma   90.00
#
_symmetry.space_group_name_H-M   'P 1'
#
loop_
_entity.id
_entity.type
_entity.pdbx_description
1 polymer ?
#
loop_
_entity_poly.entity_id
_entity_poly.type
_entity_poly.pdbx_seq_one_letter_code
_entity_poly.pdbx_strand_id
1 'polypeptide(L)'
;LYTDLGLLTCRPELGRDIVNLFHFLTGYAPAQRYEQTLVAPVYMRDRFEALIDAEIAHQRETGNGRIIAKMNGLDDKRMVKKLYEASQAGVQIDLIIRGHCTLRPGLPGYSDNIRVISILGRFLEHDRI
;
A
#
# COMPACT_ATOMS: atom_id res chain seq x y z
N LEU A 1 -23.85 -2.13 0.57
CA LEU A 1 -23.38 -1.22 1.63
C LEU A 1 -21.89 -1.50 1.84
N TYR A 2 -21.06 -0.45 1.84
CA TYR A 2 -19.59 -0.52 1.82
C TYR A 2 -19.02 0.10 3.10
N THR A 3 -17.83 -0.34 3.51
CA THR A 3 -16.99 0.39 4.47
C THR A 3 -16.02 1.28 3.71
N ASP A 4 -16.01 2.57 4.03
CA ASP A 4 -15.13 3.56 3.38
C ASP A 4 -14.63 4.57 4.41
N LEU A 5 -13.55 5.26 4.05
CA LEU A 5 -12.96 6.33 4.85
C LEU A 5 -13.12 7.68 4.15
N GLY A 6 -13.50 8.69 4.93
CA GLY A 6 -13.48 10.09 4.51
C GLY A 6 -12.52 10.87 5.39
N LEU A 7 -11.56 11.57 4.77
CA LEU A 7 -10.66 12.49 5.46
C LEU A 7 -11.09 13.93 5.18
N LEU A 8 -11.53 14.64 6.22
CA LEU A 8 -11.75 16.09 6.19
C LEU A 8 -10.56 16.78 6.87
N THR A 9 -9.92 17.71 6.18
CA THR A 9 -8.72 18.38 6.68
C THR A 9 -8.62 19.81 6.18
N CYS A 10 -7.99 20.68 6.98
CA CYS A 10 -7.62 22.04 6.62
C CYS A 10 -6.10 22.21 6.44
N ARG A 11 -5.34 21.10 6.36
CA ARG A 11 -3.88 21.15 6.17
C ARG A 11 -3.53 21.78 4.81
N PRO A 12 -2.80 22.91 4.78
CA PRO A 12 -2.49 23.62 3.54
C PRO A 12 -1.77 22.76 2.51
N GLU A 13 -0.83 21.92 2.96
CA GLU A 13 -0.05 21.03 2.08
C GLU A 13 -0.96 20.06 1.31
N LEU A 14 -1.90 19.41 2.02
CA LEU A 14 -2.87 18.50 1.40
C LEU A 14 -3.84 19.25 0.48
N GLY A 15 -4.30 20.44 0.89
CA GLY A 15 -5.16 21.28 0.06
C GLY A 15 -4.50 21.63 -1.28
N ARG A 16 -3.22 22.00 -1.27
CA ARG A 16 -2.45 22.32 -2.49
C ARG A 16 -2.31 21.11 -3.41
N ASP A 17 -1.99 19.95 -2.86
CA ASP A 17 -1.88 18.71 -3.61
C ASP A 17 -3.19 18.32 -4.32
N ILE A 18 -4.32 18.46 -3.62
CA ILE A 18 -5.64 18.18 -4.19
C ILE A 18 -6.00 19.19 -5.30
N VAL A 19 -5.69 20.48 -5.12
CA VAL A 19 -5.87 21.48 -6.19
C VAL A 19 -5.04 21.13 -7.42
N ASN A 20 -3.78 20.73 -7.24
CA ASN A 20 -2.91 20.30 -8.33
C ASN A 20 -3.48 19.06 -9.04
N LEU A 21 -4.05 18.11 -8.31
CA LEU A 21 -4.72 16.95 -8.88
C LEU A 21 -5.88 17.37 -9.80
N PHE A 22 -6.71 18.32 -9.37
CA PHE A 22 -7.79 18.82 -10.23
C PHE A 22 -7.25 19.55 -11.48
N HIS A 23 -6.20 20.35 -11.37
CA HIS A 23 -5.56 20.97 -12.54
C HIS A 23 -4.98 19.95 -13.53
N PHE A 24 -4.45 18.84 -13.02
CA PHE A 24 -3.99 17.73 -13.85
C PHE A 24 -5.15 17.06 -14.59
N LEU A 25 -6.25 16.76 -13.88
CA LEU A 25 -7.43 16.10 -14.46
C LEU A 25 -8.14 16.93 -15.52
N THR A 26 -8.15 18.25 -15.39
CA THR A 26 -8.75 19.15 -16.40
C THR A 26 -7.84 19.39 -17.61
N GLY A 27 -6.61 18.85 -17.60
CA GLY A 27 -5.61 19.05 -18.65
C GLY A 27 -4.96 20.44 -18.63
N TYR A 28 -5.21 21.24 -17.59
CA TYR A 28 -4.69 22.60 -17.48
C TYR A 28 -3.17 22.63 -17.28
N ALA A 29 -2.63 21.68 -16.53
CA ALA A 29 -1.20 21.61 -16.25
C ALA A 29 -0.75 20.14 -16.07
N PRO A 30 -0.24 19.49 -17.14
CA PRO A 30 -0.01 18.05 -17.18
C PRO A 30 1.18 17.56 -16.33
N ALA A 31 2.05 18.47 -15.89
CA ALA A 31 3.19 18.16 -15.02
C ALA A 31 2.96 18.72 -13.62
N GLN A 32 2.36 17.91 -12.74
CA GLN A 32 2.17 18.26 -11.33
C GLN A 32 3.14 17.49 -10.44
N ARG A 33 3.55 18.14 -9.35
CA ARG A 33 4.27 17.51 -8.24
C ARG A 33 3.36 17.51 -7.02
N TYR A 34 3.41 16.42 -6.28
CA TYR A 34 2.63 16.19 -5.07
C TYR A 34 3.60 16.00 -3.92
N GLU A 35 3.38 16.73 -2.83
CA GLU A 35 4.26 16.70 -1.65
C GLU A 35 3.87 15.60 -0.66
N GLN A 36 2.56 15.47 -0.42
CA GLN A 36 1.99 14.61 0.62
C GLN A 36 1.17 13.46 0.02
N THR A 37 0.49 13.71 -1.10
CA THR A 37 -0.40 12.75 -1.75
C THR A 37 0.37 11.86 -2.73
N LEU A 38 0.01 10.58 -2.75
CA LEU A 38 0.49 9.62 -3.74
C LEU A 38 -0.58 9.47 -4.82
N VAL A 39 -0.30 10.01 -6.01
CA VAL A 39 -1.23 10.00 -7.15
C VAL A 39 -0.76 9.00 -8.20
N ALA A 40 -1.66 8.09 -8.57
CA ALA A 40 -1.46 7.17 -9.69
C ALA A 40 -1.62 7.91 -11.04
N PRO A 41 -0.98 7.45 -12.13
CA PRO A 41 -0.14 6.23 -12.23
C PRO A 41 1.36 6.46 -11.98
N VAL A 42 1.81 7.70 -11.85
CA VAL A 42 3.23 8.03 -12.11
C VAL A 42 4.18 7.58 -11.00
N TYR A 43 3.84 7.82 -9.73
CA TYR A 43 4.82 7.63 -8.62
C TYR A 43 4.38 6.61 -7.57
N MET A 44 3.14 6.13 -7.62
CA MET A 44 2.56 5.33 -6.54
C MET A 44 3.30 4.00 -6.32
N ARG A 45 3.64 3.28 -7.40
CA ARG A 45 4.35 2.00 -7.28
C ARG A 45 5.74 2.17 -6.67
N ASP A 46 6.55 3.05 -7.24
CA ASP A 46 7.93 3.25 -6.78
C ASP A 46 7.97 3.73 -5.32
N ARG A 47 6.97 4.51 -4.90
CA ARG A 47 6.83 4.93 -3.50
C ARG A 47 6.44 3.78 -2.57
N PHE A 48 5.56 2.87 -2.97
CA PHE A 48 5.27 1.67 -2.18
C PHE A 48 6.49 0.76 -2.06
N GLU A 49 7.27 0.59 -3.14
CA GLU A 49 8.52 -0.19 -3.08
C GLU A 49 9.55 0.45 -2.14
N ALA A 50 9.70 1.78 -2.21
CA ALA A 50 10.59 2.51 -1.31
C ALA A 50 10.18 2.38 0.17
N LEU A 51 8.87 2.35 0.47
CA LEU A 51 8.37 2.12 1.83
C LEU A 51 8.69 0.70 2.31
N ILE A 52 8.54 -0.31 1.45
CA ILE A 52 8.91 -1.70 1.78
C ILE A 52 10.43 -1.81 1.98
N ASP A 53 11.23 -1.17 1.14
CA ASP A 53 12.69 -1.14 1.28
C ASP A 53 13.14 -0.48 2.58
N ALA A 54 12.49 0.61 2.98
CA ALA A 54 12.74 1.26 4.26
C ALA A 54 12.44 0.30 5.42
N GLU A 55 11.35 -0.45 5.35
CA GLU A 55 10.98 -1.43 6.39
C GLU A 55 11.95 -2.62 6.45
N ILE A 56 12.47 -3.05 5.29
CA ILE A 56 13.54 -4.06 5.22
C ILE A 56 14.82 -3.55 5.91
N ALA A 57 15.21 -2.31 5.64
CA ALA A 57 16.37 -1.70 6.28
C ALA A 57 16.16 -1.62 7.80
N HIS A 58 14.99 -1.14 8.23
CA HIS A 58 14.62 -1.08 9.63
C HIS A 58 14.67 -2.46 10.30
N GLN A 59 14.07 -3.49 9.71
CA GLN A 59 14.16 -4.87 10.21
C GLN A 59 15.60 -5.36 10.41
N ARG A 60 16.53 -5.00 9.52
CA ARG A 60 17.95 -5.40 9.64
C ARG A 60 18.66 -4.67 10.77
N GLU A 61 18.26 -3.44 11.07
CA GLU A 61 18.86 -2.60 12.11
C GLU A 61 18.28 -2.92 13.50
N THR A 62 16.97 -3.10 13.60
CA THR A 62 16.23 -3.16 14.87
C THR A 62 15.59 -4.52 15.15
N GLY A 63 15.40 -5.35 14.13
CA GLY A 63 14.76 -6.67 14.25
C GLY A 63 13.24 -6.66 14.45
N ASN A 64 12.56 -5.51 14.35
CA ASN A 64 11.13 -5.37 14.65
C ASN A 64 10.28 -4.77 13.53
N GLY A 65 10.73 -4.88 12.28
CA GLY A 65 10.03 -4.35 11.12
C GLY A 65 8.69 -5.05 10.85
N ARG A 66 7.69 -4.25 10.47
CA ARG A 66 6.30 -4.72 10.30
C ARG A 66 5.55 -3.98 9.21
N ILE A 67 4.85 -4.74 8.37
CA ILE A 67 3.92 -4.22 7.37
C ILE A 67 2.52 -4.76 7.68
N ILE A 68 1.54 -3.85 7.72
CA ILE A 68 0.12 -4.21 7.75
C ILE A 68 -0.54 -3.50 6.57
N ALA A 69 -1.20 -4.25 5.69
CA ALA A 69 -1.87 -3.67 4.53
C ALA A 69 -3.25 -4.27 4.34
N LYS A 70 -4.23 -3.41 4.07
CA LYS A 70 -5.63 -3.77 3.80
C LYS A 70 -6.00 -3.36 2.39
N MET A 71 -6.52 -4.30 1.61
CA MET A 71 -6.93 -4.02 0.24
C MET A 71 -7.99 -5.00 -0.29
N ASN A 72 -8.62 -4.61 -1.40
CA ASN A 72 -9.60 -5.47 -2.06
C ASN A 72 -8.93 -6.60 -2.85
N GLY A 73 -7.69 -6.42 -3.30
CA GLY A 73 -6.95 -7.46 -3.99
C GLY A 73 -5.50 -7.10 -4.26
N LEU A 74 -4.69 -8.13 -4.54
CA LEU A 74 -3.25 -8.06 -4.79
C LEU A 74 -2.84 -8.93 -5.99
N ASP A 75 -2.67 -8.29 -7.15
CA ASP A 75 -2.29 -8.94 -8.42
C ASP A 75 -0.93 -8.49 -9.00
N ASP A 76 -0.37 -7.37 -8.52
CA ASP A 76 0.85 -6.80 -9.08
C ASP A 76 2.07 -7.68 -8.74
N LYS A 77 2.66 -8.31 -9.78
CA LYS A 77 3.79 -9.24 -9.62
C LYS A 77 5.03 -8.59 -9.01
N ARG A 78 5.29 -7.31 -9.31
CA ARG A 78 6.47 -6.59 -8.79
C ARG A 78 6.27 -6.32 -7.30
N MET A 79 5.06 -5.95 -6.89
CA MET A 79 4.70 -5.78 -5.48
C MET A 79 4.75 -7.10 -4.71
N VAL A 80 4.20 -8.19 -5.27
CA VAL A 80 4.26 -9.53 -4.64
C VAL A 80 5.71 -9.97 -4.44
N LYS A 81 6.57 -9.78 -5.45
CA LYS A 81 8.00 -10.08 -5.32
C LYS A 81 8.64 -9.26 -4.21
N LYS A 82 8.32 -7.97 -4.11
CA LYS A 82 8.84 -7.08 -3.07
C LYS A 82 8.41 -7.52 -1.65
N LEU A 83 7.18 -7.98 -1.50
CA LEU A 83 6.69 -8.52 -0.22
C LEU A 83 7.40 -9.82 0.17
N TYR A 84 7.73 -10.69 -0.80
CA TYR A 84 8.58 -11.86 -0.52
C TYR A 84 10.00 -11.45 -0.11
N GLU A 85 10.62 -10.47 -0.79
CA GLU A 85 11.93 -9.92 -0.38
C GLU A 85 11.89 -9.41 1.07
N ALA A 86 10.80 -8.72 1.45
CA ALA A 86 10.61 -8.25 2.82
C ALA A 86 10.46 -9.38 3.84
N SER A 87 9.63 -10.39 3.52
CA SER A 87 9.49 -11.58 4.37
C SER A 87 10.81 -12.32 4.53
N GLN A 88 11.60 -12.47 3.46
CA GLN A 88 12.92 -13.10 3.50
C GLN A 88 13.92 -12.33 4.38
N ALA A 89 13.77 -11.00 4.49
CA ALA A 89 14.55 -10.19 5.41
C ALA A 89 14.08 -10.29 6.87
N GLY A 90 12.98 -11.00 7.14
CA GLY A 90 12.42 -11.19 8.48
C GLY A 90 11.28 -10.26 8.85
N VAL A 91 10.85 -9.37 7.95
CA VAL A 91 9.76 -8.41 8.19
C VAL A 91 8.46 -9.19 8.42
N GLN A 92 7.72 -8.85 9.48
CA GLN A 92 6.41 -9.43 9.76
C GLN A 92 5.34 -8.74 8.90
N ILE A 93 4.56 -9.50 8.14
CA ILE A 93 3.61 -8.94 7.16
C ILE A 93 2.21 -9.51 7.41
N ASP A 94 1.26 -8.64 7.73
CA ASP A 94 -0.17 -8.95 7.82
C ASP A 94 -0.92 -8.34 6.62
N LEU A 95 -1.47 -9.19 5.75
CA LEU A 95 -2.26 -8.77 4.58
C LEU A 95 -3.73 -9.08 4.82
N ILE A 96 -4.57 -8.05 4.81
CA ILE A 96 -6.03 -8.15 4.93
C ILE A 96 -6.61 -7.98 3.53
N ILE A 97 -6.83 -9.08 2.82
CA ILE A 97 -7.22 -9.10 1.41
C ILE A 97 -8.59 -9.74 1.26
N ARG A 98 -9.58 -8.96 0.84
CA ARG A 98 -10.95 -9.45 0.69
C ARG A 98 -11.13 -10.35 -0.54
N GLY A 99 -10.62 -9.92 -1.69
CA GLY A 99 -10.87 -10.51 -3.00
C GLY A 99 -9.70 -11.33 -3.53
N HIS A 100 -9.21 -10.99 -4.73
CA HIS A 100 -8.16 -11.74 -5.39
C HIS A 100 -6.80 -11.55 -4.70
N CYS A 101 -6.00 -12.60 -4.60
CA CYS A 101 -4.63 -12.52 -4.11
C CYS A 101 -3.76 -13.52 -4.87
N THR A 102 -2.75 -13.01 -5.56
CA THR A 102 -1.75 -13.83 -6.27
C THR A 102 -0.57 -14.22 -5.40
N LEU A 103 -0.42 -13.57 -4.23
CA LEU A 103 0.58 -13.92 -3.23
C LEU A 103 0.19 -15.22 -2.53
N ARG A 104 1.16 -16.14 -2.38
CA ARG A 104 1.00 -17.40 -1.67
C ARG A 104 1.67 -17.33 -0.29
N PRO A 105 0.92 -17.32 0.83
CA PRO A 105 1.49 -17.36 2.18
C PRO A 105 2.04 -18.77 2.52
N GLY A 106 2.99 -18.84 3.46
CA GLY A 106 3.52 -20.10 3.99
C GLY A 106 4.40 -20.89 3.00
N LEU A 107 4.98 -20.22 2.00
CA LEU A 107 5.96 -20.82 1.10
C LEU A 107 7.35 -20.77 1.78
N PRO A 108 7.97 -21.93 2.07
CA PRO A 108 9.25 -21.98 2.78
C PRO A 108 10.34 -21.17 2.08
N GLY A 109 11.00 -20.29 2.82
CA GLY A 109 12.05 -19.41 2.33
C GLY A 109 11.57 -18.21 1.52
N TYR A 110 10.26 -17.97 1.41
CA TYR A 110 9.69 -16.84 0.65
C TYR A 110 8.65 -16.07 1.45
N SER A 111 7.70 -16.75 2.08
CA SER A 111 6.56 -16.13 2.77
C SER A 111 6.30 -16.70 4.16
N ASP A 112 7.38 -17.12 4.84
CA ASP A 112 7.34 -17.61 6.22
C ASP A 112 6.78 -16.56 7.20
N ASN A 113 7.03 -15.27 6.92
CA ASN A 113 6.61 -14.14 7.74
C ASN A 113 5.37 -13.41 7.20
N ILE A 114 4.65 -14.01 6.25
CA ILE A 114 3.46 -13.39 5.65
C ILE A 114 2.20 -14.14 6.07
N ARG A 115 1.31 -13.41 6.75
CA ARG A 115 -0.04 -13.85 7.04
C ARG A 115 -1.03 -13.16 6.10
N VAL A 116 -1.89 -13.94 5.45
CA VAL A 116 -2.99 -13.41 4.63
C VAL A 116 -4.31 -13.83 5.26
N ILE A 117 -5.19 -12.86 5.50
CA ILE A 117 -6.56 -13.08 5.98
C ILE A 117 -7.57 -12.37 5.10
N SER A 118 -8.78 -12.92 5.01
CA SER A 118 -9.94 -12.28 4.39
C SER A 118 -11.04 -12.13 5.44
N ILE A 119 -11.64 -10.94 5.53
CA ILE A 119 -12.71 -10.64 6.48
C ILE A 119 -14.03 -10.58 5.71
N LEU A 120 -14.97 -11.43 6.10
CA LEU A 120 -16.33 -11.44 5.58
C LEU A 120 -17.28 -10.90 6.65
N GLY A 121 -17.74 -9.66 6.45
CA GLY A 121 -18.70 -9.00 7.31
C GLY A 121 -20.06 -8.82 6.64
N ARG A 122 -21.00 -8.21 7.37
CA ARG A 122 -22.27 -7.74 6.81
C ARG A 122 -22.05 -6.67 5.72
N PHE A 123 -20.99 -5.87 5.88
CA PHE A 123 -20.62 -4.83 4.94
C PHE A 123 -19.49 -5.27 4.03
N LEU A 124 -19.44 -4.65 2.87
CA LEU A 124 -18.40 -4.90 1.90
C LEU A 124 -17.15 -4.11 2.26
N GLU A 125 -16.09 -4.79 2.67
CA GLU A 125 -14.78 -4.15 2.90
C GLU A 125 -14.31 -3.52 1.58
N HIS A 126 -14.14 -2.19 1.57
CA HIS A 126 -13.75 -1.42 0.38
C HIS A 126 -12.64 -0.40 0.67
N ASP A 127 -12.52 0.06 1.91
CA ASP A 127 -11.40 0.87 2.37
C ASP A 127 -10.05 0.14 2.18
N ARG A 128 -9.04 0.92 1.80
CA ARG A 128 -7.67 0.48 1.55
C ARG A 128 -6.74 1.29 2.46
N ILE A 129 -5.91 0.59 3.22
CA ILE A 129 -5.01 1.15 4.25
C ILE A 129 -3.64 0.52 4.08
#